data_AF-A0A9N9ISP4-F1
#
_entry.id   AF-A0A9N9ISP4-F1
#
_cell.length_a   1.000
_cell.length_b   1.000
_cell.length_c   1.000
_cell.angle_alpha   90.00
_cell.angle_beta   90.00
_cell.angle_gamma   90.00
#
_symmetry.space_group_name_H-M   'P 1'
#
loop_
_entity.id
_entity.type
_entity.pdbx_description
1 polymer ?
#
loop_
_entity_poly.entity_id
_entity_poly.type
_entity_poly.pdbx_seq_one_letter_code
_entity_poly.pdbx_strand_id
1 'polypeptide(L)'
;MVAKNTFNNEKLKYSPGIPFTMTYKTRKQMLQDGWDKIFIRRTYDLLGEDKYPTSWNQSFAKSQIVPVMKLINGKDIRTVVAQDLASSFLDHVITFERLKRQTMFETGCGTGLVLNQNMVKLYEALDEKRQLGWKLGEGNGKAYDSKLEKYAAEAMTAL
;
A
#
# COMPACT_ATOMS: atom_id res chain seq x y z
N MET A 1 -17.99 -3.02 23.95
CA MET A 1 -18.10 -1.97 22.92
C MET A 1 -17.08 -2.29 21.84
N VAL A 2 -17.52 -2.74 20.65
CA VAL A 2 -16.61 -3.05 19.54
C VAL A 2 -16.19 -1.73 18.89
N ALA A 3 -14.88 -1.54 18.70
CA ALA A 3 -14.27 -0.29 18.27
C ALA A 3 -14.96 0.28 17.02
N LYS A 4 -15.59 1.45 17.17
CA LYS A 4 -16.23 2.20 16.06
C LYS A 4 -15.23 2.68 14.98
N ASN A 5 -13.94 2.35 15.09
CA ASN A 5 -12.85 2.88 14.28
C ASN A 5 -11.89 1.81 13.70
N THR A 6 -12.29 0.54 13.60
CA THR A 6 -11.38 -0.51 13.08
C THR A 6 -11.10 -0.37 11.58
N PHE A 7 -11.99 0.28 10.82
CA PHE A 7 -11.85 0.44 9.38
C PHE A 7 -11.95 1.92 8.98
N ASN A 8 -11.10 2.34 8.04
CA ASN A 8 -11.13 3.69 7.49
C ASN A 8 -12.48 3.94 6.78
N ASN A 9 -13.28 4.85 7.32
CA ASN A 9 -14.64 5.17 6.87
C ASN A 9 -14.70 5.57 5.39
N GLU A 10 -13.68 6.26 4.88
CA GLU A 10 -13.63 6.67 3.47
C GLU A 10 -13.49 5.48 2.52
N LYS A 11 -12.92 4.37 3.02
CA LYS A 11 -12.72 3.16 2.23
C LYS A 11 -13.95 2.24 2.22
N LEU A 12 -14.94 2.48 3.07
CA LEU A 12 -16.13 1.62 3.20
C LEU A 12 -17.02 1.60 1.95
N LYS A 13 -16.94 2.65 1.12
CA LYS A 13 -17.67 2.76 -0.15
C LYS A 13 -17.08 1.91 -1.28
N TYR A 14 -15.85 1.43 -1.13
CA TYR A 14 -15.18 0.64 -2.17
C TYR A 14 -15.62 -0.83 -2.15
N SER A 15 -15.31 -1.51 -3.25
CA SER A 15 -15.47 -2.95 -3.39
C SER A 15 -14.75 -3.71 -2.26
N PRO A 16 -15.36 -4.80 -1.74
CA PRO A 16 -14.72 -5.67 -0.77
C PRO A 16 -13.66 -6.59 -1.38
N GLY A 17 -13.48 -6.59 -2.71
CA GLY A 17 -12.51 -7.45 -3.38
C GLY A 17 -12.89 -8.93 -3.33
N ILE A 18 -12.04 -9.78 -3.90
CA ILE A 18 -12.25 -11.23 -3.89
C ILE A 18 -12.11 -11.81 -2.46
N PRO A 19 -12.83 -12.91 -2.15
CA PRO A 19 -13.91 -13.52 -2.93
C PRO A 19 -15.26 -12.79 -2.80
N PHE A 20 -15.32 -11.75 -1.97
CA PHE A 20 -16.55 -11.09 -1.53
C PHE A 20 -17.25 -10.26 -2.61
N THR A 21 -16.59 -9.95 -3.73
CA THR A 21 -17.15 -9.16 -4.84
C THR A 21 -18.42 -9.75 -5.46
N MET A 22 -18.62 -11.06 -5.36
CA MET A 22 -19.83 -11.72 -5.87
C MET A 22 -21.02 -11.59 -4.92
N THR A 23 -20.77 -11.41 -3.63
CA THR A 23 -21.80 -11.39 -2.58
C THR A 23 -22.10 -9.96 -2.12
N TYR A 24 -21.09 -9.10 -2.10
CA TYR A 24 -21.14 -7.77 -1.50
C TYR A 24 -20.69 -6.69 -2.49
N LYS A 25 -21.49 -5.62 -2.62
CA LYS A 25 -21.14 -4.48 -3.47
C LYS A 25 -20.14 -3.55 -2.81
N THR A 26 -20.22 -3.41 -1.49
CA THR A 26 -19.39 -2.48 -0.71
C THR A 26 -18.82 -3.17 0.52
N ARG A 27 -17.66 -2.70 0.98
CA ARG A 27 -17.09 -3.10 2.28
C ARG A 27 -18.07 -2.85 3.41
N LYS A 28 -18.82 -1.73 3.38
CA LYS A 28 -19.81 -1.42 4.42
C LYS A 28 -20.82 -2.55 4.62
N GLN A 29 -21.42 -3.05 3.54
CA GLN A 29 -22.40 -4.16 3.60
C GLN A 29 -21.77 -5.41 4.21
N MET A 30 -20.58 -5.78 3.74
CA MET A 30 -19.85 -6.94 4.25
C MET A 30 -19.55 -6.81 5.76
N LEU A 31 -19.14 -5.63 6.22
CA LEU A 31 -18.87 -5.41 7.65
C LEU A 31 -20.16 -5.40 8.50
N GLN A 32 -21.29 -4.94 7.95
CA GLN A 32 -22.58 -5.01 8.63
C GLN A 32 -23.03 -6.45 8.90
N ASP A 33 -22.65 -7.39 8.03
CA ASP A 33 -22.87 -8.82 8.18
C ASP A 33 -21.91 -9.49 9.20
N GLY A 34 -20.99 -8.72 9.79
CA GLY A 34 -20.11 -9.20 10.87
C GLY A 34 -18.78 -9.82 10.41
N TRP A 35 -18.39 -9.62 9.15
CA TRP A 35 -17.10 -10.10 8.63
C TRP A 35 -15.89 -9.48 9.32
N ASP A 36 -16.04 -8.29 9.92
CA ASP A 36 -15.01 -7.66 10.76
C ASP A 36 -14.56 -8.58 11.90
N LYS A 37 -15.51 -9.18 12.61
CA LYS A 37 -15.24 -10.10 13.72
C LYS A 37 -14.55 -11.37 13.25
N ILE A 38 -14.92 -11.87 12.06
CA ILE A 38 -14.30 -13.05 11.47
C ILE A 38 -12.84 -12.77 11.12
N PHE A 39 -12.54 -11.63 10.48
CA PHE A 39 -11.17 -11.27 10.17
C PHE A 39 -10.31 -11.11 11.41
N ILE A 40 -10.82 -10.44 12.45
CA ILE A 40 -10.10 -10.27 13.72
C ILE A 40 -9.81 -11.64 14.34
N ARG A 41 -10.81 -12.50 14.48
CA ARG A 41 -10.64 -13.84 15.07
C ARG A 41 -9.63 -14.68 14.28
N ARG A 42 -9.80 -14.76 12.95
CA ARG A 42 -8.88 -15.50 12.08
C ARG A 42 -7.44 -15.00 12.21
N THR A 43 -7.26 -13.70 12.34
CA THR A 43 -5.94 -13.08 12.53
C THR A 43 -5.30 -13.51 13.84
N TYR A 44 -6.07 -13.51 14.94
CA TYR A 44 -5.59 -14.03 16.23
C TYR A 44 -5.21 -15.51 16.16
N ASP A 45 -6.06 -16.34 15.53
CA ASP A 45 -5.80 -17.77 15.40
C ASP A 45 -4.50 -18.02 14.59
N LEU A 46 -4.32 -17.33 13.46
CA LEU A 46 -3.12 -17.45 12.62
C LEU A 46 -1.85 -16.98 13.32
N LEU A 47 -1.92 -15.84 14.03
CA LEU A 47 -0.78 -15.34 14.82
C LEU A 47 -0.43 -16.28 15.98
N GLY A 48 -1.45 -16.87 16.64
CA GLY A 48 -1.25 -17.83 17.73
C GLY A 48 -0.66 -19.16 17.27
N GLU A 49 -0.94 -19.55 16.02
CA GLU A 49 -0.43 -20.79 15.40
C GLU A 49 0.88 -20.61 14.63
N ASP A 50 1.43 -19.39 14.56
CA ASP A 50 2.58 -19.02 13.72
C ASP A 50 2.40 -19.41 12.25
N LYS A 51 1.20 -19.14 11.71
CA LYS A 51 0.84 -19.46 10.32
C LYS A 51 0.53 -18.21 9.52
N TYR A 52 1.00 -18.19 8.27
CA TYR A 52 0.61 -17.18 7.31
C TYR A 52 -0.52 -17.71 6.39
N PRO A 53 -1.58 -16.94 6.14
CA PRO A 53 -2.68 -17.38 5.29
C PRO A 53 -2.26 -17.41 3.82
N THR A 54 -2.89 -18.28 3.02
CA THR A 54 -2.82 -18.16 1.57
C THR A 54 -3.36 -16.80 1.13
N SER A 55 -2.52 -16.01 0.46
CA SER A 55 -2.88 -14.70 -0.10
C SER A 55 -3.43 -14.85 -1.51
N TRP A 56 -4.60 -14.29 -1.75
CA TRP A 56 -5.21 -14.24 -3.07
C TRP A 56 -5.14 -12.82 -3.61
N ASN A 57 -4.83 -12.69 -4.90
CA ASN A 57 -4.67 -11.40 -5.54
C ASN A 57 -5.60 -11.29 -6.75
N GLN A 58 -6.29 -10.15 -6.85
CA GLN A 58 -7.06 -9.77 -8.02
C GLN A 58 -6.30 -8.73 -8.83
N SER A 59 -6.03 -9.04 -10.10
CA SER A 59 -5.43 -8.11 -11.06
C SER A 59 -6.47 -7.40 -11.90
N PHE A 60 -6.36 -6.08 -12.07
CA PHE A 60 -7.21 -5.29 -12.97
C PHE A 60 -6.48 -4.06 -13.53
N ALA A 61 -6.99 -3.48 -14.61
CA ALA A 61 -6.42 -2.28 -15.21
C ALA A 61 -6.68 -1.03 -14.34
N LYS A 62 -5.65 -0.20 -14.09
CA LYS A 62 -5.79 1.06 -13.36
C LYS A 62 -6.57 2.08 -14.20
N SER A 63 -7.71 2.53 -13.69
CA SER A 63 -8.38 3.72 -14.23
C SER A 63 -7.57 4.97 -13.88
N GLN A 64 -6.94 5.59 -14.89
CA GLN A 64 -6.13 6.80 -14.73
C GLN A 64 -6.14 7.62 -16.03
N ILE A 65 -6.00 8.94 -15.91
CA ILE A 65 -5.85 9.82 -17.06
C ILE A 65 -4.46 9.60 -17.67
N VAL A 66 -4.40 9.24 -18.95
CA VAL A 66 -3.15 9.03 -19.71
C VAL A 66 -3.18 9.89 -20.96
N PRO A 67 -2.09 10.62 -21.29
CA PRO A 67 -1.99 11.33 -22.57
C PRO A 67 -2.17 10.38 -23.75
N VAL A 68 -3.04 10.74 -24.70
CA VAL A 68 -3.40 9.89 -25.86
C VAL A 68 -2.18 9.45 -26.67
N MET A 69 -1.22 10.36 -26.87
CA MET A 69 0.02 10.05 -27.60
C MET A 69 0.84 8.95 -26.94
N LYS A 70 0.79 8.83 -25.60
CA LYS A 70 1.49 7.75 -24.91
C LYS A 70 0.82 6.40 -25.17
N LEU A 71 -0.52 6.36 -25.25
CA LEU A 71 -1.26 5.14 -25.57
C LEU A 71 -1.00 4.70 -27.01
N ILE A 72 -1.04 5.63 -27.96
CA ILE A 72 -0.73 5.38 -29.38
C ILE A 72 0.70 4.84 -29.54
N ASN A 73 1.64 5.38 -28.77
CA ASN A 73 3.04 4.92 -28.76
C ASN A 73 3.26 3.61 -27.97
N GLY A 74 2.21 2.83 -27.72
CA GLY A 74 2.32 1.50 -27.11
C GLY A 74 2.64 1.51 -25.61
N LYS A 75 2.24 2.55 -24.86
CA LYS A 75 2.37 2.52 -23.40
C LYS A 75 1.45 1.45 -22.81
N ASP A 76 2.03 0.55 -22.03
CA ASP A 76 1.29 -0.47 -21.28
C ASP A 76 0.27 0.15 -20.31
N ILE A 77 -0.92 -0.42 -20.29
CA ILE A 77 -1.93 -0.12 -19.28
C ILE A 77 -1.41 -0.66 -17.95
N ARG A 78 -1.35 0.22 -16.94
CA ARG A 78 -0.86 -0.16 -15.61
C ARG A 78 -1.82 -1.16 -14.96
N THR A 79 -1.31 -2.31 -14.56
CA THR A 79 -2.03 -3.28 -13.74
C THR A 79 -2.01 -2.86 -12.28
N VAL A 80 -3.16 -2.97 -11.61
CA VAL A 80 -3.29 -2.93 -10.15
C VAL A 80 -3.47 -4.35 -9.67
N VAL A 81 -2.70 -4.73 -8.66
CA VAL A 81 -2.86 -6.01 -7.96
C VAL A 81 -3.41 -5.69 -6.58
N ALA A 82 -4.61 -6.18 -6.29
CA ALA A 82 -5.27 -6.00 -5.00
C ALA A 82 -5.34 -7.33 -4.26
N GLN A 83 -4.73 -7.35 -3.08
CA GLN A 83 -4.78 -8.47 -2.16
C GLN A 83 -6.16 -8.62 -1.52
N ASP A 84 -6.56 -9.86 -1.24
CA ASP A 84 -7.80 -10.16 -0.53
C ASP A 84 -7.83 -9.51 0.86
N LEU A 85 -9.02 -9.11 1.31
CA LEU A 85 -9.17 -8.37 2.58
C LEU A 85 -8.73 -9.17 3.79
N ALA A 86 -8.83 -10.50 3.77
CA ALA A 86 -8.57 -11.32 4.94
C ALA A 86 -7.07 -11.49 5.20
N SER A 87 -6.26 -11.70 4.15
CA SER A 87 -4.81 -11.70 4.26
C SER A 87 -4.24 -10.29 4.43
N SER A 88 -4.78 -9.30 3.71
CA SER A 88 -4.38 -7.90 3.86
C SER A 88 -4.63 -7.34 5.27
N PHE A 89 -5.66 -7.81 5.98
CA PHE A 89 -5.90 -7.39 7.37
C PHE A 89 -4.75 -7.82 8.30
N LEU A 90 -4.29 -9.07 8.19
CA LEU A 90 -3.13 -9.56 8.95
C LEU A 90 -1.88 -8.76 8.62
N ASP A 91 -1.60 -8.52 7.34
CA ASP A 91 -0.45 -7.73 6.91
C ASP A 91 -0.50 -6.32 7.48
N HIS A 92 -1.66 -5.68 7.47
CA HIS A 92 -1.81 -4.37 8.09
C HIS A 92 -1.56 -4.41 9.59
N VAL A 93 -2.03 -5.42 10.32
CA VAL A 93 -1.75 -5.53 11.76
C VAL A 93 -0.23 -5.58 12.04
N ILE A 94 0.53 -6.30 11.22
CA ILE A 94 1.98 -6.43 11.37
C ILE A 94 2.71 -5.16 10.90
N THR A 95 2.36 -4.65 9.73
CA THR A 95 3.08 -3.54 9.07
C THR A 95 2.74 -2.18 9.65
N PHE A 96 1.54 -1.98 10.20
CA PHE A 96 1.11 -0.67 10.69
C PHE A 96 1.99 -0.16 11.84
N GLU A 97 2.48 -1.04 12.71
CA GLU A 97 3.42 -0.67 13.76
C GLU A 97 4.80 -0.28 13.23
N ARG A 98 5.27 -0.91 12.14
CA ARG A 98 6.53 -0.53 11.48
C ARG A 98 6.39 0.83 10.78
N LEU A 99 5.28 1.05 10.07
CA LEU A 99 5.06 2.25 9.26
C LEU A 99 4.80 3.52 10.09
N LYS A 100 4.30 3.42 11.32
CA LYS A 100 4.11 4.58 12.22
C LYS A 100 5.43 5.23 12.65
N ARG A 101 6.53 4.49 12.63
CA ARG A 101 7.80 4.87 13.26
C ARG A 101 8.79 5.51 12.29
N GLN A 102 8.49 5.51 11.00
CA GLN A 102 9.43 5.93 9.97
C GLN A 102 8.98 7.26 9.36
N THR A 103 9.74 8.32 9.62
CA THR A 103 9.60 9.57 8.86
C THR A 103 10.66 9.64 7.75
N MET A 104 10.37 10.39 6.68
CA MET A 104 11.35 10.63 5.61
C MET A 104 12.64 11.25 6.12
N PHE A 105 12.55 12.10 7.15
CA PHE A 105 13.72 12.78 7.72
C PHE A 105 14.63 11.84 8.51
N GLU A 106 14.12 10.71 8.98
CA GLU A 106 14.91 9.70 9.70
C GLU A 106 15.40 8.59 8.77
N THR A 107 14.58 8.18 7.79
CA THR A 107 14.83 6.96 6.99
C THR A 107 15.17 7.24 5.53
N GLY A 108 14.96 8.47 5.05
CA GLY A 108 15.05 8.81 3.62
C GLY A 108 13.85 8.33 2.79
N CYS A 109 12.92 7.56 3.36
CA CYS A 109 11.75 7.05 2.65
C CYS A 109 10.62 8.09 2.58
N GLY A 110 10.26 8.52 1.37
CA GLY A 110 9.27 9.59 1.13
C GLY A 110 7.79 9.22 1.35
N THR A 111 7.48 8.15 2.08
CA THR A 111 6.11 7.67 2.31
C THR A 111 5.44 8.39 3.48
N GLY A 112 4.16 8.78 3.34
CA GLY A 112 3.38 9.37 4.43
C GLY A 112 3.59 10.88 4.63
N LEU A 113 4.33 11.56 3.75
CA LEU A 113 4.56 13.00 3.85
C LEU A 113 3.36 13.81 3.36
N VAL A 114 2.95 14.75 4.19
CA VAL A 114 2.03 15.80 3.79
C VAL A 114 2.85 16.86 3.03
N LEU A 115 2.82 16.80 1.69
CA LEU A 115 3.72 17.56 0.83
C LEU A 115 3.71 19.07 1.14
N ASN A 116 2.55 19.71 1.15
CA ASN A 116 2.44 21.15 1.41
C ASN A 116 3.03 21.59 2.77
N GLN A 117 3.08 20.71 3.77
CA GLN A 117 3.64 21.01 5.09
C GLN A 117 5.15 20.74 5.16
N ASN A 118 5.64 19.75 4.41
CA ASN A 118 7.02 19.26 4.55
C ASN A 118 7.96 19.71 3.43
N MET A 119 7.42 20.28 2.34
CA MET A 119 8.20 20.66 1.17
C MET A 119 9.27 21.71 1.47
N VAL A 120 8.97 22.71 2.30
CA VAL A 120 9.95 23.75 2.68
C VAL A 120 11.18 23.11 3.32
N LYS A 121 10.96 22.31 4.37
CA LYS A 121 12.03 21.59 5.08
C LYS A 121 12.82 20.64 4.17
N LEU A 122 12.14 19.98 3.24
CA LEU A 122 12.79 19.12 2.24
C LEU A 122 13.71 19.92 1.32
N TYR A 123 13.24 21.06 0.80
CA TYR A 123 14.04 21.91 -0.08
C TYR A 123 15.21 22.58 0.64
N GLU A 124 15.00 23.05 1.87
CA GLU A 124 16.09 23.58 2.70
C GLU A 124 17.19 22.54 2.91
N ALA A 125 16.82 21.31 3.28
CA ALA A 125 17.78 20.22 3.45
C ALA A 125 18.52 19.88 2.14
N LEU A 126 17.85 19.94 0.98
CA LEU A 126 18.49 19.74 -0.32
C LEU A 126 19.42 20.89 -0.70
N ASP A 127 19.06 22.13 -0.38
CA ASP A 127 19.87 23.31 -0.66
C ASP A 127 21.16 23.31 0.18
N GLU A 128 21.09 22.98 1.46
CA GLU A 128 22.27 22.77 2.31
C GLU A 128 23.24 21.76 1.69
N LYS A 129 22.76 20.63 1.17
CA LYS A 129 23.62 19.64 0.51
C LYS A 129 24.21 20.18 -0.79
N ARG A 130 23.46 20.95 -1.57
CA ARG A 130 23.97 21.59 -2.80
C ARG A 130 25.07 22.60 -2.50
N GLN A 131 24.94 23.40 -1.44
CA GLN A 131 25.96 24.34 -0.99
C GLN A 131 27.26 23.62 -0.59
N LEU A 132 27.15 22.39 -0.07
CA LEU A 132 28.29 21.50 0.21
C LEU A 132 28.85 20.79 -1.06
N GLY A 133 28.37 21.16 -2.25
CA GLY A 133 28.85 20.63 -3.53
C GLY A 133 28.19 19.32 -3.98
N TRP A 134 27.13 18.86 -3.31
CA TRP A 134 26.45 17.62 -3.71
C TRP A 134 25.68 17.82 -5.02
N LYS A 135 25.67 16.77 -5.85
CA LYS A 135 24.87 16.71 -7.07
C LYS A 135 23.68 15.80 -6.87
N LEU A 136 22.50 16.23 -7.34
CA LEU A 136 21.31 15.39 -7.33
C LEU A 136 21.35 14.43 -8.52
N GLY A 137 21.18 13.14 -8.24
CA GLY A 137 20.95 12.10 -9.24
C GLY A 137 19.49 11.69 -9.23
N GLU A 138 18.86 11.61 -10.40
CA GLU A 138 17.51 11.07 -10.57
C GLU A 138 17.58 9.75 -11.35
N GLY A 139 17.06 8.68 -10.75
CA GLY A 139 16.92 7.37 -11.39
C GLY A 139 15.46 7.10 -11.75
N ASN A 140 15.11 7.18 -13.03
CA ASN A 140 13.77 6.85 -13.49
C ASN A 140 13.68 5.38 -13.96
N GLY A 141 13.31 4.48 -13.06
CA GLY A 141 13.18 3.05 -13.35
C GLY A 141 12.01 2.74 -14.28
N LYS A 142 12.28 2.29 -15.52
CA LYS A 142 11.24 1.79 -16.43
C LYS A 142 10.71 0.44 -15.98
N ALA A 143 9.41 0.36 -15.72
CA ALA A 143 8.72 -0.87 -15.30
C ALA A 143 9.34 -1.48 -14.02
N TYR A 144 9.64 -0.62 -13.04
CA TYR A 144 10.33 -0.98 -11.80
C TYR A 144 9.69 -2.18 -11.10
N ASP A 145 8.38 -2.11 -10.79
CA ASP A 145 7.66 -3.15 -10.05
C ASP A 145 7.69 -4.52 -10.74
N SER A 146 7.66 -4.56 -12.08
CA SER A 146 7.64 -5.82 -12.84
C SER A 146 9.03 -6.39 -13.11
N LYS A 147 10.09 -5.63 -12.83
CA LYS A 147 11.49 -6.04 -13.00
C LYS A 147 12.20 -6.27 -11.68
N LEU A 148 11.52 -6.04 -10.56
CA LEU A 148 12.09 -6.28 -9.24
C LEU A 148 12.34 -7.78 -9.06
N GLU A 149 13.58 -8.14 -8.74
CA GLU A 149 13.94 -9.53 -8.48
C GLU A 149 13.35 -9.99 -7.14
N LYS A 150 13.06 -11.30 -7.04
CA LYS A 150 12.45 -11.89 -5.84
C LYS A 150 13.30 -11.63 -4.58
N TYR A 151 14.61 -11.77 -4.69
CA TYR A 151 15.54 -11.54 -3.58
C TYR A 151 15.60 -10.07 -3.15
N ALA A 152 15.40 -9.12 -4.07
CA ALA A 152 15.33 -7.71 -3.72
C ALA A 152 14.08 -7.42 -2.87
N ALA A 153 12.96 -8.08 -3.14
CA ALA A 153 11.75 -7.94 -2.34
C ALA A 153 11.92 -8.52 -0.93
N GLU A 154 12.59 -9.67 -0.79
CA GLU A 154 12.89 -10.30 0.52
C GLU A 154 13.83 -9.45 1.38
N ALA A 155 14.87 -8.86 0.77
CA ALA A 155 15.80 -8.00 1.48
C ALA A 155 15.13 -6.73 2.05
N MET A 156 14.12 -6.19 1.34
CA MET A 156 13.40 -5.00 1.78
C MET A 156 12.39 -5.27 2.91
N THR A 157 11.95 -6.51 3.12
CA THR A 157 10.99 -6.88 4.18
C THR A 157 11.66 -7.40 5.46
N ALA A 158 12.93 -7.78 5.37
CA ALA A 158 13.74 -8.25 6.50
C ALA A 158 14.23 -7.14 7.46
N LEU A 159 14.08 -5.86 7.08
CA LEU A 159 14.38 -4.67 7.90
C LEU A 159 13.17 -4.22 8.73
#